data_AF-A0A351V6F9-F1
#
_entry.id   AF-A0A351V6F9-F1
#
_cell.length_a   1.000
_cell.length_b   1.000
_cell.length_c   1.000
_cell.angle_alpha   90.00
_cell.angle_beta   90.00
_cell.angle_gamma   90.00
#
_symmetry.space_group_name_H-M   'P 1'
#
loop_
_entity.id
_entity.type
_entity.pdbx_description
1 polymer ?
#
loop_
_entity_poly.entity_id
_entity_poly.type
_entity_poly.pdbx_seq_one_letter_code
_entity_poly.pdbx_strand_id
1 'polypeptide(L)'
;METGLLDKNGTPIRIGDRTRLILEDGEIREFDVQFKTVKRTVKCHPDFIDDFAEVYITGIVFCWNGYDLFQCADGKGISDASKMEVIKRMSGREAVAKLFG
;
A
#
# COMPACT_ATOMS: atom_id res chain seq x y z
N MET A 1 -7.03 -9.36 -7.45
CA MET A 1 -7.00 -8.23 -8.41
C MET A 1 -5.58 -7.70 -8.44
N GLU A 2 -5.02 -7.47 -9.63
CA GLU A 2 -3.63 -7.02 -9.80
C GLU A 2 -3.46 -5.56 -9.38
N THR A 3 -2.36 -5.24 -8.69
CA THR A 3 -2.04 -3.85 -8.28
C THR A 3 -1.15 -3.12 -9.27
N GLY A 4 -0.46 -3.85 -10.15
CA GLY A 4 0.63 -3.34 -10.98
C GLY A 4 1.97 -3.19 -10.24
N LEU A 5 2.04 -3.53 -8.95
CA LEU A 5 3.26 -3.48 -8.14
C LEU A 5 3.96 -4.84 -8.11
N LEU A 6 5.29 -4.81 -8.05
CA LEU A 6 6.15 -5.97 -7.88
C LEU A 6 6.88 -5.88 -6.53
N ASP A 7 7.03 -7.02 -5.88
CA ASP A 7 7.87 -7.16 -4.69
C ASP A 7 9.36 -7.26 -5.06
N LYS A 8 10.25 -7.36 -4.06
CA LYS A 8 11.70 -7.41 -4.24
C LYS A 8 12.19 -8.60 -5.09
N ASN A 9 11.38 -9.65 -5.21
CA ASN A 9 11.69 -10.86 -5.96
C ASN A 9 11.05 -10.84 -7.37
N GLY A 10 10.42 -9.72 -7.76
CA GLY A 10 9.66 -9.61 -9.01
C GLY A 10 8.31 -10.32 -8.94
N THR A 11 7.83 -10.72 -7.76
CA THR A 11 6.52 -11.34 -7.59
C THR A 11 5.43 -10.26 -7.62
N PRO A 12 4.35 -10.43 -8.40
CA PRO A 12 3.23 -9.49 -8.37
C PRO A 12 2.58 -9.41 -6.99
N ILE A 13 2.42 -8.18 -6.49
CA ILE A 13 1.62 -7.90 -5.30
C ILE A 13 0.16 -7.75 -5.73
N ARG A 14 -0.76 -8.45 -5.09
CA ARG A 14 -2.19 -8.40 -5.40
C ARG A 14 -2.99 -7.83 -4.25
N ILE A 15 -4.14 -7.26 -4.57
CA ILE A 15 -5.15 -6.93 -3.56
C ILE A 15 -5.49 -8.21 -2.81
N GLY A 16 -5.37 -8.14 -1.49
CA GLY A 16 -5.59 -9.24 -0.56
C GLY A 16 -4.34 -9.93 -0.05
N ASP A 17 -3.20 -9.74 -0.69
CA ASP A 17 -1.94 -10.30 -0.23
C ASP A 17 -1.51 -9.65 1.09
N ARG A 18 -0.61 -10.33 1.80
CA ARG A 18 0.14 -9.76 2.92
C ARG A 18 1.61 -9.65 2.53
N THR A 19 2.15 -8.46 2.67
CA THR A 19 3.56 -8.17 2.38
C THR A 19 4.34 -7.91 3.65
N ARG A 20 5.66 -8.07 3.59
CA ARG A 20 6.60 -7.77 4.67
C ARG A 20 7.67 -6.81 4.19
N LEU A 21 7.96 -5.80 4.98
CA LEU A 21 9.13 -4.93 4.84
C LEU A 21 10.06 -5.17 6.04
N ILE A 22 11.35 -5.29 5.78
CA ILE A 22 12.40 -5.32 6.82
C ILE A 22 13.22 -4.05 6.64
N LEU A 23 13.25 -3.21 7.67
CA LEU A 23 14.00 -1.96 7.67
C LEU A 23 15.48 -2.21 7.98
N GLU A 24 16.31 -1.19 7.76
CA GLU A 24 17.77 -1.28 7.96
C GLU A 24 18.16 -1.58 9.41
N ASP A 25 17.33 -1.15 10.37
CA ASP A 25 17.48 -1.42 11.80
C ASP A 25 16.97 -2.82 12.22
N GLY A 26 16.44 -3.60 11.27
CA GLY A 26 15.86 -4.91 11.50
C GLY A 26 14.39 -4.89 11.93
N GLU A 27 13.73 -3.73 12.03
CA GLU A 27 12.30 -3.66 12.29
C GLU A 27 11.52 -4.36 11.18
N ILE A 28 10.58 -5.22 11.56
CA ILE A 28 9.72 -5.96 10.62
C ILE A 28 8.32 -5.34 10.64
N ARG A 29 7.84 -4.93 9.47
CA ARG A 29 6.46 -4.46 9.28
C ARG A 29 5.73 -5.34 8.28
N GLU A 30 4.52 -5.74 8.62
CA GLU A 30 3.68 -6.57 7.75
C GLU A 30 2.38 -5.85 7.40
N PHE A 31 2.02 -5.85 6.12
CA PHE A 31 0.93 -5.05 5.60
C PHE A 31 -0.09 -5.93 4.89
N ASP A 32 -1.37 -5.75 5.21
CA ASP A 32 -2.44 -6.32 4.40
C ASP A 32 -2.74 -5.37 3.23
N VAL A 33 -2.64 -5.87 2.00
CA VAL A 33 -2.84 -5.08 0.79
C VAL A 33 -4.33 -5.01 0.47
N GLN A 34 -4.89 -3.81 0.38
CA GLN A 34 -6.32 -3.59 0.14
C GLN A 34 -6.56 -2.50 -0.91
N PHE A 35 -7.78 -2.43 -1.44
CA PHE A 35 -8.25 -1.32 -2.27
C PHE A 35 -9.32 -0.57 -1.50
N LYS A 36 -9.08 0.70 -1.17
CA LYS A 36 -9.96 1.52 -0.32
C LYS A 36 -9.95 2.99 -0.74
N THR A 37 -10.96 3.72 -0.30
CA THR A 37 -10.95 5.19 -0.27
C THR A 37 -10.51 5.66 1.11
N VAL A 38 -9.51 6.52 1.18
CA VAL A 38 -8.93 7.03 2.43
C VAL A 38 -8.96 8.56 2.43
N LYS A 39 -9.39 9.15 3.55
CA LYS A 39 -9.34 10.59 3.78
C LYS A 39 -7.94 11.02 4.19
N ARG A 40 -7.36 12.02 3.53
CA ARG A 40 -6.02 12.55 3.83
C ARG A 40 -6.01 14.07 3.72
N THR A 41 -5.19 14.70 4.55
CA THR A 41 -4.79 16.09 4.36
C THR A 41 -3.50 16.10 3.56
N VAL A 42 -3.50 16.76 2.40
CA VAL A 42 -2.33 16.84 1.50
C VAL A 42 -1.93 18.29 1.30
N LYS A 43 -0.63 18.53 1.08
CA LYS A 43 -0.13 19.85 0.70
C LYS A 43 -0.62 20.19 -0.70
N CYS A 44 -1.17 21.38 -0.87
CA CYS A 44 -1.62 21.85 -2.16
C CYS A 44 -0.44 22.20 -3.08
N HIS A 45 -0.71 22.31 -4.38
CA HIS A 45 0.25 22.91 -5.31
C HIS A 45 0.53 24.36 -4.90
N PRO A 46 1.76 24.90 -5.06
CA PRO A 46 2.09 26.26 -4.63
C PRO A 46 1.21 27.38 -5.22
N ASP A 47 0.53 27.12 -6.33
CA ASP A 47 -0.36 28.09 -6.99
C ASP A 47 -1.79 28.14 -6.39
N PHE A 48 -2.09 27.28 -5.43
CA PHE A 48 -3.39 27.25 -4.76
C PHE A 48 -3.40 28.19 -3.55
N ILE A 49 -4.58 28.70 -3.19
CA ILE A 49 -4.75 29.65 -2.08
C ILE A 49 -4.47 28.99 -0.73
N ASP A 50 -4.98 27.77 -0.53
CA ASP A 50 -4.82 27.03 0.72
C ASP A 50 -3.52 26.23 0.72
N ASP A 51 -2.79 26.22 1.84
CA ASP A 51 -1.57 25.41 1.99
C ASP A 51 -1.85 23.90 1.98
N PHE A 52 -3.01 23.49 2.50
CA PHE A 52 -3.42 22.09 2.63
C PHE A 52 -4.90 21.92 2.32
N ALA A 53 -5.25 20.76 1.75
CA ALA A 53 -6.62 20.38 1.47
C ALA A 53 -6.92 18.96 1.96
N GLU A 54 -8.17 18.72 2.37
CA GLU A 54 -8.67 17.37 2.59
C GLU A 54 -9.09 16.73 1.27
N VAL A 55 -8.56 15.53 1.00
CA VAL A 55 -8.85 14.75 -0.20
C VAL A 55 -9.28 13.33 0.16
N TYR A 56 -10.09 12.74 -0.71
CA TYR A 56 -10.47 11.33 -0.64
C TYR A 56 -9.74 10.58 -1.76
N ILE A 57 -8.78 9.75 -1.38
CA ILE A 57 -7.92 9.03 -2.32
C ILE A 57 -8.40 7.58 -2.39
N THR A 58 -8.85 7.15 -3.56
CA THR A 58 -9.20 5.74 -3.82
C THR A 58 -8.03 5.04 -4.49
N GLY A 59 -7.49 4.00 -3.85
CA GLY A 59 -6.32 3.32 -4.38
C GLY A 59 -5.89 2.10 -3.58
N ILE A 60 -4.73 1.56 -3.94
CA ILE A 60 -4.07 0.47 -3.22
C ILE A 60 -3.48 1.01 -1.93
N VAL A 61 -3.82 0.37 -0.83
CA VAL A 61 -3.36 0.73 0.51
C VAL A 61 -2.70 -0.47 1.18
N PHE A 62 -1.65 -0.19 1.93
CA PHE A 62 -0.90 -1.11 2.77
C PHE A 62 -1.36 -0.90 4.21
N CYS A 63 -2.23 -1.79 4.69
CA CYS A 63 -2.84 -1.66 6.01
C CYS A 63 -1.87 -2.20 7.08
N TRP A 64 -1.45 -1.36 8.02
CA TRP A 64 -0.54 -1.74 9.11
C TRP A 64 -0.98 -1.10 10.42
N ASN A 65 -1.18 -1.91 11.46
CA ASN A 65 -1.56 -1.44 12.80
C ASN A 65 -2.75 -0.47 12.83
N GLY A 66 -3.76 -0.70 11.98
CA GLY A 66 -4.95 0.16 11.86
C GLY A 66 -4.76 1.40 10.99
N TYR A 67 -3.55 1.64 10.47
CA TYR A 67 -3.26 2.71 9.53
C TYR A 67 -3.39 2.22 8.08
N ASP A 68 -4.02 3.03 7.22
CA ASP A 68 -4.05 2.81 5.77
C ASP A 68 -2.93 3.60 5.09
N LEU A 69 -1.84 2.95 4.70
CA LEU A 69 -0.66 3.63 4.16
C LEU A 69 -0.61 3.51 2.64
N PHE A 70 -0.06 4.53 1.97
CA PHE A 70 0.30 4.45 0.57
C PHE A 70 1.80 4.13 0.48
N GLN A 71 2.22 3.48 -0.62
CA GLN A 71 3.66 3.26 -0.85
C GLN A 71 4.40 4.61 -0.89
N CYS A 72 5.49 4.70 -0.14
CA CYS A 72 6.38 5.84 -0.21
C CYS A 72 7.56 5.51 -1.13
N ALA A 73 8.21 6.56 -1.63
CA ALA A 73 9.50 6.45 -2.28
C ALA A 73 10.56 7.03 -1.32
N ASP A 74 11.73 6.41 -1.28
CA ASP A 74 12.86 6.95 -0.52
C ASP A 74 13.48 8.17 -1.21
N GLY A 75 14.54 8.74 -0.61
CA GLY A 75 15.25 9.91 -1.16
C GLY A 75 15.90 9.68 -2.53
N LYS A 76 15.96 8.44 -3.01
CA LYS A 76 16.43 8.08 -4.37
C LYS A 76 15.28 7.80 -5.33
N GLY A 77 14.03 7.96 -4.89
CA GLY A 77 12.83 7.68 -5.68
C GLY A 77 12.48 6.19 -5.75
N ILE A 78 13.13 5.32 -4.96
CA ILE A 78 12.85 3.89 -4.98
C ILE A 78 11.61 3.61 -4.11
N SER A 79 10.60 2.97 -4.71
CA SER A 79 9.36 2.59 -4.01
C SER A 79 9.65 1.58 -2.90
N ASP A 80 9.00 1.76 -1.75
CA ASP A 80 9.05 0.76 -0.68
C ASP A 80 8.45 -0.59 -1.13
N ALA A 81 7.52 -0.60 -2.08
CA ALA A 81 6.94 -1.83 -2.60
C ALA A 81 8.02 -2.77 -3.19
N SER A 82 9.04 -2.23 -3.86
CA SER A 82 10.14 -3.04 -4.42
C SER A 82 11.12 -3.56 -3.37
N LYS A 83 10.97 -3.15 -2.10
CA LYS A 83 11.74 -3.68 -0.96
C LYS A 83 10.96 -4.71 -0.16
N MET A 84 9.65 -4.81 -0.40
CA MET A 84 8.76 -5.73 0.29
C MET A 84 8.87 -7.16 -0.26
N GLU A 85 8.35 -8.11 0.49
CA GLU A 85 8.18 -9.51 0.08
C GLU A 85 6.75 -9.95 0.31
N VAL A 86 6.14 -10.62 -0.67
CA VAL A 86 4.83 -11.26 -0.49
C VAL A 86 4.99 -12.51 0.38
N ILE A 87 4.44 -12.48 1.60
CA ILE A 87 4.56 -13.56 2.58
C ILE A 87 3.29 -14.41 2.70
N LYS A 88 2.14 -13.87 2.31
CA LYS A 88 0.89 -14.63 2.17
C LYS A 88 0.16 -14.15 0.94
N ARG A 89 -0.22 -15.10 0.08
CA ARG A 89 -1.13 -14.83 -1.03
C ARG A 89 -2.57 -15.02 -0.59
N MET A 90 -3.46 -14.15 -1.04
CA MET A 90 -4.88 -14.42 -0.90
C MET A 90 -5.23 -15.66 -1.74
N SER A 91 -5.84 -16.65 -1.08
CA SER A 91 -6.36 -17.81 -1.80
C SER A 91 -7.57 -17.41 -2.65
N GLY A 92 -7.82 -18.14 -3.75
CA GLY A 92 -8.99 -17.87 -4.60
C GLY A 92 -10.31 -17.90 -3.83
N ARG A 93 -10.42 -18.73 -2.79
CA ARG A 93 -11.59 -18.82 -1.90
C ARG A 93 -11.80 -17.56 -1.06
N GLU A 94 -10.73 -17.02 -0.47
CA GLU A 94 -10.77 -15.77 0.30
C GLU A 94 -11.13 -14.58 -0.61
N ALA A 95 -10.66 -14.57 -1.86
CA ALA A 95 -10.97 -13.52 -2.82
C ALA A 95 -12.47 -13.48 -3.17
N VAL A 96 -13.10 -14.64 -3.40
CA VAL A 96 -14.55 -14.72 -3.67
C VAL A 96 -15.35 -14.29 -2.43
N ALA A 97 -14.99 -14.73 -1.24
CA ALA A 97 -15.68 -14.34 -0.01
C ALA A 97 -15.68 -12.82 0.24
N LYS A 98 -14.60 -12.12 -0.13
CA LYS A 98 -14.50 -10.66 0.00
C LYS A 98 -15.26 -9.86 -1.07
N LEU A 99 -15.59 -10.49 -2.20
CA LEU A 99 -16.33 -9.86 -3.30
C LEU A 99 -17.85 -10.01 -3.17
N PHE A 100 -18.30 -11.06 -2.49
CA PHE A 100 -19.73 -11.43 -2.39
C PHE A 100 -20.24 -11.58 -0.95
N GLY A 101 -19.43 -11.18 0.03
CA GLY A 101 -19.75 -11.21 1.46
C GLY A 101 -20.06 -9.83 2.02
#